data_AF-A0A7V4LQ14-F1
#
_entry.id   AF-A0A7V4LQ14-F1
#
_cell.length_a   1.000
_cell.length_b   1.000
_cell.length_c   1.000
_cell.angle_alpha   90.00
_cell.angle_beta   90.00
_cell.angle_gamma   90.00
#
_symmetry.space_group_name_H-M   'P 1'
#
loop_
_entity.id
_entity.type
_entity.pdbx_description
1 polymer ?
#
loop_
_entity_poly.entity_id
_entity_poly.type
_entity_poly.pdbx_seq_one_letter_code
_entity_poly.pdbx_strand_id
1 'polypeptide(L)'
;MKRIAFYIFPLLGLLALASCEKDETRAVLSENPTGPAITSPSSGTSKVLTNADSANSIIFTWTAADFGFPAGVNYVLQMDKA
;
A
#
# COMPACT_ATOMS: atom_id res chain seq x y z
N MET A 1 -8.70 5.34 58.15
CA MET A 1 -7.74 4.81 57.16
C MET A 1 -8.25 3.59 56.38
N LYS A 2 -8.85 2.57 57.03
CA LYS A 2 -9.36 1.35 56.36
C LYS A 2 -10.49 1.58 55.33
N ARG A 3 -11.38 2.54 55.58
CA ARG A 3 -12.52 2.85 54.68
C ARG A 3 -12.09 3.56 53.39
N ILE A 4 -11.09 4.44 53.44
CA ILE A 4 -10.58 5.16 52.27
C ILE A 4 -9.78 4.22 51.36
N ALA A 5 -8.97 3.32 51.95
CA ALA A 5 -8.24 2.30 51.20
C ALA A 5 -9.17 1.35 50.41
N PHE A 6 -10.37 1.10 50.91
CA PHE A 6 -11.39 0.28 50.25
C PHE A 6 -11.91 0.91 48.95
N TYR A 7 -11.93 2.24 48.85
CA TYR A 7 -12.35 2.97 47.64
C TYR A 7 -11.19 3.27 46.69
N ILE A 8 -9.96 3.40 47.19
CA ILE A 8 -8.77 3.67 46.37
C ILE A 8 -8.34 2.44 45.55
N PHE A 9 -8.43 1.24 46.11
CA PHE A 9 -8.01 0.01 45.44
C PHE A 9 -8.77 -0.28 44.12
N PRO A 10 -10.12 -0.20 44.06
CA PRO A 10 -10.83 -0.37 42.79
C PRO A 10 -10.60 0.78 41.80
N LEU A 11 -10.43 2.01 42.28
CA LEU A 11 -10.13 3.16 41.42
C LEU A 11 -8.77 3.01 40.72
N LEU A 12 -7.77 2.53 41.44
CA LEU A 12 -6.43 2.27 40.90
C LEU A 12 -6.44 1.11 39.88
N GLY A 13 -7.27 0.09 40.12
CA GLY A 13 -7.49 -1.00 39.16
C GLY A 13 -8.13 -0.53 37.85
N LEU A 14 -9.11 0.38 37.91
CA LEU A 14 -9.75 0.96 36.72
C LEU A 14 -8.77 1.78 35.86
N LEU A 15 -7.89 2.55 36.52
CA LEU A 15 -6.88 3.36 35.85
C LEU A 15 -5.80 2.50 35.17
N ALA A 16 -5.45 1.34 35.76
CA ALA A 16 -4.50 0.40 35.17
C ALA A 16 -5.04 -0.27 33.88
N LEU A 17 -6.36 -0.53 33.82
CA LEU A 17 -7.03 -1.07 32.64
C LEU A 17 -7.15 -0.04 31.51
N ALA A 18 -7.26 1.26 31.84
CA ALA A 18 -7.32 2.36 30.87
C ALA A 18 -5.97 2.73 30.24
N SER A 19 -4.84 2.22 30.77
CA SER A 19 -3.49 2.52 30.26
C SER A 19 -3.06 1.62 29.09
N CYS A 20 -3.87 0.64 28.70
CA CYS A 20 -3.56 -0.29 27.61
C CYS A 20 -4.00 0.29 26.26
N GLU A 21 -3.43 1.44 25.87
CA GLU A 21 -3.50 1.92 24.49
C GLU A 21 -2.46 1.12 23.69
N LYS A 22 -2.88 0.46 22.61
CA LYS A 22 -1.94 -0.20 21.70
C LYS A 22 -1.25 0.87 20.87
N ASP A 23 -0.14 1.36 21.38
CA ASP A 23 0.68 2.36 20.70
C ASP A 23 1.51 1.65 19.62
N GLU A 24 0.91 1.47 18.45
CA GLU A 24 1.52 0.80 17.31
C GLU A 24 1.52 1.69 16.08
N THR A 25 2.68 1.83 15.45
CA THR A 25 2.78 2.50 14.15
C THR A 25 2.31 1.54 13.07
N ARG A 26 1.10 1.75 12.58
CA ARG A 26 0.52 0.99 11.46
C ARG A 26 0.48 1.84 10.20
N ALA A 27 0.90 1.25 9.08
CA ALA A 27 0.53 1.77 7.78
C ALA A 27 -0.97 1.49 7.57
N VAL A 28 -1.73 2.52 7.19
CA VAL A 28 -3.16 2.40 6.87
C VAL A 28 -3.31 2.55 5.36
N LEU A 29 -3.95 1.57 4.74
CA LEU A 29 -4.28 1.62 3.32
C LEU A 29 -5.31 2.73 3.07
N SER A 30 -5.12 3.51 2.00
CA SER A 30 -6.10 4.47 1.50
C SER A 30 -7.48 3.81 1.30
N GLU A 31 -8.56 4.57 1.45
CA GLU A 31 -9.91 4.12 1.11
C GLU A 31 -10.05 3.78 -0.38
N ASN A 32 -9.24 4.42 -1.23
CA ASN A 32 -9.26 4.25 -2.68
C ASN A 32 -7.82 4.01 -3.19
N PRO A 33 -7.24 2.83 -2.93
CA PRO A 33 -5.90 2.52 -3.42
C PRO A 33 -5.93 2.34 -4.94
N THR A 34 -4.89 2.84 -5.63
CA THR A 34 -4.77 2.71 -7.09
C THR A 34 -3.56 1.85 -7.45
N GLY A 35 -3.80 0.88 -8.33
CA GLY A 35 -2.73 0.05 -8.90
C GLY A 35 -2.02 0.74 -10.06
N PRO A 36 -0.88 0.21 -10.52
CA PRO A 36 -0.22 0.73 -11.70
C PRO A 36 -1.03 0.38 -12.96
N ALA A 37 -1.10 1.32 -13.89
CA ALA A 37 -1.76 1.14 -15.18
C ALA A 37 -0.80 1.52 -16.31
N ILE A 38 -0.71 0.67 -17.34
CA ILE A 38 0.08 0.96 -18.55
C ILE A 38 -0.56 2.14 -19.28
N THR A 39 0.24 3.18 -19.56
CA THR A 39 -0.17 4.37 -20.30
C THR A 39 0.39 4.39 -21.72
N SER A 40 1.49 3.66 -21.96
CA SER A 40 2.05 3.44 -23.29
C SER A 40 2.65 2.03 -23.38
N PRO A 41 2.46 1.32 -24.50
CA PRO A 41 1.58 1.67 -25.63
C PRO A 41 0.11 1.74 -25.21
N SER A 42 -0.72 2.51 -25.93
CA SER A 42 -2.14 2.60 -25.60
C SER A 42 -2.85 1.26 -25.82
N SER A 43 -3.81 0.96 -24.95
CA SER A 43 -4.58 -0.29 -25.04
C SER A 43 -5.22 -0.45 -26.42
N GLY A 44 -5.19 -1.66 -26.96
CA GLY A 44 -5.71 -1.98 -28.28
C GLY A 44 -4.81 -1.60 -29.46
N THR A 45 -3.64 -0.99 -29.22
CA THR A 45 -2.65 -0.82 -30.30
C THR A 45 -1.94 -2.12 -30.61
N SER A 46 -1.70 -2.36 -31.90
CA SER A 46 -0.94 -3.50 -32.40
C SER A 46 0.30 -2.99 -33.14
N LYS A 47 1.45 -3.58 -32.84
CA LYS A 47 2.70 -3.31 -33.55
C LYS A 47 3.17 -4.60 -34.21
N VAL A 48 3.29 -4.58 -35.54
CA VAL A 48 3.95 -5.65 -36.28
C VAL A 48 5.45 -5.41 -36.19
N LEU A 49 6.18 -6.40 -35.66
CA LEU A 49 7.64 -6.37 -35.60
C LEU A 49 8.22 -7.03 -36.84
N THR A 50 9.04 -6.29 -37.58
CA THR A 50 9.77 -6.81 -38.75
C THR A 50 11.27 -6.85 -38.45
N ASN A 51 12.07 -7.49 -39.30
CA ASN A 51 13.53 -7.50 -39.13
C ASN A 51 14.14 -6.09 -39.16
N ALA A 52 13.50 -5.14 -39.85
CA ALA A 52 13.91 -3.74 -39.87
C ALA A 52 13.74 -3.06 -38.50
N ASP A 53 12.86 -3.58 -37.63
CA ASP A 53 12.63 -3.07 -36.28
C ASP A 53 13.58 -3.66 -35.24
N SER A 54 14.54 -4.50 -35.64
CA SER A 54 15.46 -5.17 -34.71
C SER A 54 16.29 -4.22 -33.84
N ALA A 55 16.56 -3.00 -34.33
CA ALA A 55 17.24 -1.96 -33.57
C ALA A 55 16.27 -1.08 -32.74
N ASN A 56 14.96 -1.24 -32.91
CA ASN A 56 13.95 -0.41 -32.26
C ASN A 56 13.61 -0.98 -30.87
N SER A 57 13.63 -0.12 -29.86
CA SER A 57 13.13 -0.46 -28.53
C SER A 57 11.64 -0.15 -28.41
N ILE A 58 10.91 -1.02 -27.72
CA ILE A 58 9.53 -0.74 -27.31
C ILE A 58 9.58 -0.13 -25.92
N ILE A 59 9.05 1.08 -25.78
CA ILE A 59 9.02 1.80 -24.50
C ILE A 59 7.66 1.57 -23.86
N PHE A 60 7.68 1.05 -22.63
CA PHE A 60 6.49 0.91 -21.79
C PHE A 60 6.51 1.97 -20.69
N THR A 61 5.39 2.64 -20.48
CA THR A 61 5.20 3.61 -19.39
C THR A 61 3.96 3.25 -18.60
N TRP A 62 3.97 3.50 -17.30
CA TRP A 62 2.83 3.22 -16.41
C TRP A 62 2.69 4.28 -15.32
N THR A 63 1.50 4.34 -14.72
CA THR A 63 1.24 5.14 -13.52
C THR A 63 1.82 4.46 -12.28
N ALA A 64 2.31 5.24 -11.32
CA ALA A 64 2.72 4.70 -10.03
C ALA A 64 1.51 4.14 -9.27
N ALA A 65 1.74 3.10 -8.47
CA ALA A 65 0.76 2.64 -7.51
C ALA A 65 0.66 3.62 -6.33
N ASP A 66 -0.55 3.90 -5.86
CA ASP A 66 -0.79 4.73 -4.68
C ASP A 66 -1.62 3.95 -3.65
N PHE A 67 -1.01 3.69 -2.50
CA PHE A 67 -1.62 2.98 -1.38
C PHE A 67 -2.00 3.93 -0.23
N GLY A 68 -1.75 5.24 -0.35
CA GLY A 68 -1.96 6.22 0.72
C GLY A 68 -0.85 6.27 1.78
N PHE A 69 0.23 5.52 1.58
CA PHE A 69 1.42 5.51 2.43
C PHE A 69 2.66 5.11 1.60
N PRO A 70 3.88 5.45 2.04
CA PRO A 70 5.11 5.10 1.31
C PRO A 70 5.38 3.59 1.40
N ALA A 71 4.89 2.83 0.42
CA ALA A 71 5.14 1.41 0.29
C ALA A 71 6.39 1.13 -0.55
N GLY A 72 7.11 0.04 -0.25
CA GLY A 72 8.13 -0.50 -1.14
C GLY A 72 7.46 -1.20 -2.33
N VAL A 73 7.38 -0.52 -3.48
CA VAL A 73 6.70 -1.05 -4.68
C VAL A 73 7.70 -1.69 -5.63
N ASN A 74 7.41 -2.92 -6.08
CA ASN A 74 8.15 -3.62 -7.13
C ASN A 74 7.26 -3.79 -8.36
N TYR A 75 7.72 -3.32 -9.52
CA TYR A 75 6.99 -3.43 -10.79
C TYR A 75 7.53 -4.60 -11.61
N VAL A 76 6.64 -5.47 -12.08
CA VAL A 76 6.97 -6.58 -12.98
C VAL A 76 6.21 -6.39 -14.28
N LEU A 77 6.95 -6.17 -15.36
CA LEU A 77 6.38 -6.06 -16.71
C LEU A 77 6.36 -7.45 -17.36
N GLN A 78 5.20 -7.83 -17.89
CA GLN A 78 5.00 -9.08 -18.61
C GLN A 78 4.45 -8.78 -20.00
N MET A 79 4.92 -9.52 -21.00
CA MET A 79 4.38 -9.47 -22.35
C MET A 79 4.22 -10.89 -22.88
N ASP A 80 3.22 -11.10 -23.72
CA ASP A 80 2.99 -12.35 -24.43
C ASP A 80 2.72 -12.06 -25.90
N LYS A 81 2.90 -13.09 -26.74
CA LYS A 81 2.58 -13.05 -28.16
C LYS A 81 1.28 -13.85 -28.37
N ALA A 82 0.32 -13.24 -29.07
CA ALA A 82 -0.90 -13.91 -29.52
C ALA A 82 -0.63 -14.98 -30.59
#